data_AF-A0AAW3HY08-F1
#
_entry.id   AF-A0AAW3HY08-F1
#
_cell.length_a   1.000
_cell.length_b   1.000
_cell.length_c   1.000
_cell.angle_alpha   90.00
_cell.angle_beta   90.00
_cell.angle_gamma   90.00
#
_symmetry.space_group_name_H-M   'P 1'
#
loop_
_entity.id
_entity.type
_entity.pdbx_description
1 polymer ?
#
loop_
_entity_poly.entity_id
_entity_poly.type
_entity_poly.pdbx_seq_one_letter_code
_entity_poly.pdbx_strand_id
1 'polypeptide(L)'
;ATPEEKARGITINTAHVEYETEARHYAHVDCPGHADYVKNMITGAAQMDGAILVVSAADGPMPQTREHILLSRQVGVPYIIVFLNKADMVDDAELLELVEMEVRELLSKYDFPGDDTPIVKGSAKLALEGDKGELGEQAIMALAAALDSYIPTPERAVDGTFLMPVEDVFSISGRGTVVTGRIERGIVKVGEEIEIVGLVPTVKTTCTGVEMFRKLLDQGQAGDNVGILLRGTKREDVQRGQVLAKPGSITPHTDFTSEVYILSKEEGGRHTPFFQGYRPQFYFRTTDVTGTIELPADKEMVLPGDNVAMTVKLLAPIAMEEGLRFAIREGGRTVGAGVVAKILK
;
A
#
# COMPACT_ATOMS: atom_id res chain seq x y z
N ALA A 1 -14.43 14.23 -6.72
CA ALA A 1 -13.93 14.49 -8.08
C ALA A 1 -13.51 15.95 -8.23
N THR A 2 -12.24 16.17 -8.54
CA THR A 2 -11.64 17.44 -8.94
C THR A 2 -12.20 17.93 -10.29
N PRO A 3 -12.02 19.22 -10.66
CA PRO A 3 -12.46 19.74 -11.95
C PRO A 3 -11.85 18.99 -13.15
N GLU A 4 -10.62 18.50 -13.01
CA GLU A 4 -9.92 17.74 -14.05
C GLU A 4 -10.48 16.31 -14.20
N GLU A 5 -10.82 15.64 -13.09
CA GLU A 5 -11.50 14.34 -13.10
C GLU A 5 -12.90 14.42 -13.72
N LYS A 6 -13.64 15.50 -13.44
CA LYS A 6 -14.96 15.74 -14.07
C LYS A 6 -14.87 16.01 -15.57
N ALA A 7 -13.79 16.66 -16.03
CA ALA A 7 -13.59 16.95 -17.45
C ALA A 7 -13.15 15.73 -18.26
N ARG A 8 -12.38 14.82 -17.65
CA ARG A 8 -11.86 13.61 -18.32
C ARG A 8 -12.67 12.34 -18.06
N GLY A 9 -13.55 12.34 -17.06
CA GLY A 9 -14.37 11.17 -16.70
C GLY A 9 -13.57 10.00 -16.12
N ILE A 10 -12.37 10.26 -15.60
CA ILE A 10 -11.48 9.25 -15.01
C ILE A 10 -11.00 9.71 -13.63
N THR A 11 -10.82 8.78 -12.69
CA THR A 11 -10.19 9.03 -11.39
C THR A 11 -8.69 9.30 -11.61
N ILE A 12 -8.17 10.37 -10.99
CA ILE A 12 -6.77 10.80 -11.12
C ILE A 12 -6.08 10.69 -9.76
N ASN A 13 -6.71 11.23 -8.71
CA ASN A 13 -6.20 11.17 -7.35
C ASN A 13 -6.91 10.08 -6.57
N THR A 14 -6.22 9.47 -5.60
CA THR A 14 -6.88 8.57 -4.65
C THR A 14 -7.88 9.34 -3.81
N ALA A 15 -9.10 8.83 -3.71
CA ALA A 15 -10.12 9.38 -2.82
C ALA A 15 -10.24 8.52 -1.57
N HIS A 16 -10.29 9.15 -0.41
CA HIS A 16 -10.51 8.48 0.86
C HIS A 16 -11.96 8.74 1.26
N VAL A 17 -12.72 7.68 1.45
CA VAL A 17 -14.10 7.73 1.92
C VAL A 17 -14.27 6.78 3.10
N GLU A 18 -15.19 7.10 3.99
CA GLU A 18 -15.49 6.30 5.17
C GLU A 18 -16.93 5.80 5.07
N TYR A 19 -17.14 4.55 5.47
CA TYR A 19 -18.47 3.95 5.62
C TYR A 19 -18.40 2.85 6.66
N GLU A 20 -19.55 2.39 7.13
CA GLU A 20 -19.64 1.33 8.12
C GLU A 20 -20.72 0.32 7.75
N THR A 21 -20.47 -0.93 8.12
CA THR A 21 -21.48 -1.96 8.23
C THR A 21 -21.88 -2.10 9.70
N GLU A 22 -22.85 -2.97 10.01
CA GLU A 22 -23.17 -3.28 11.40
C GLU A 22 -21.98 -3.92 12.16
N ALA A 23 -21.04 -4.54 11.43
CA ALA A 23 -19.91 -5.24 12.02
C ALA A 23 -18.64 -4.37 12.13
N ARG A 24 -18.38 -3.50 11.15
CA ARG A 24 -17.07 -2.84 11.00
C ARG A 24 -17.16 -1.42 10.44
N HIS A 25 -16.16 -0.62 10.78
CA HIS A 25 -15.90 0.68 10.15
C HIS A 25 -14.80 0.54 9.10
N TYR A 26 -15.02 1.09 7.92
CA TYR A 26 -14.13 1.00 6.78
C TYR A 26 -13.57 2.37 6.41
N ALA A 27 -12.26 2.42 6.20
CA ALA A 27 -11.61 3.47 5.43
C ALA A 27 -11.34 2.92 4.03
N HIS A 28 -12.01 3.46 3.02
CA HIS A 28 -11.92 3.00 1.64
C HIS A 28 -11.09 3.98 0.83
N VAL A 29 -10.09 3.46 0.11
CA VAL A 29 -9.24 4.22 -0.79
C VAL A 29 -9.59 3.85 -2.23
N ASP A 30 -10.28 4.75 -2.92
CA ASP A 30 -10.60 4.59 -4.34
C ASP A 30 -9.34 4.88 -5.18
N CYS A 31 -8.85 3.86 -5.89
CA CYS A 31 -7.64 3.94 -6.68
C CYS A 31 -7.95 4.12 -8.17
N PRO A 32 -7.16 4.96 -8.88
CA PRO A 32 -7.38 5.17 -10.31
C PRO A 32 -7.03 3.91 -11.12
N GLY A 33 -7.94 3.52 -12.03
CA GLY A 33 -7.77 2.34 -12.91
C GLY A 33 -7.09 2.60 -14.25
N HIS A 34 -6.79 3.86 -14.57
CA HIS A 34 -6.13 4.21 -15.82
C HIS A 34 -4.61 3.98 -15.71
N ALA A 35 -4.01 3.40 -16.76
CA ALA A 35 -2.59 3.02 -16.79
C ALA A 35 -1.63 4.16 -16.38
N ASP A 36 -1.94 5.40 -16.75
CA ASP A 36 -1.12 6.57 -16.40
C ASP A 36 -1.07 6.90 -14.89
N TYR A 37 -2.03 6.40 -14.11
CA TYR A 37 -2.20 6.72 -12.69
C TYR A 37 -2.00 5.53 -11.74
N VAL A 38 -1.53 4.39 -12.25
CA VAL A 38 -1.13 3.19 -11.46
C VAL A 38 -0.16 3.54 -10.33
N LYS A 39 0.64 4.59 -10.49
CA LYS A 39 1.54 5.15 -9.47
C LYS A 39 0.84 5.51 -8.16
N ASN A 40 -0.37 6.07 -8.25
CA ASN A 40 -1.17 6.47 -7.09
C ASN A 40 -1.83 5.25 -6.42
N MET A 41 -2.11 4.21 -7.22
CA MET A 41 -2.60 2.93 -6.71
C MET A 41 -1.55 2.24 -5.84
N ILE A 42 -0.28 2.17 -6.27
CA ILE A 42 0.80 1.51 -5.50
C ILE A 42 0.95 2.12 -4.09
N THR A 43 0.89 3.45 -3.98
CA THR A 43 0.95 4.12 -2.66
C THR A 43 -0.28 3.86 -1.79
N GLY A 44 -1.47 3.71 -2.38
CA GLY A 44 -2.69 3.37 -1.64
C GLY A 44 -2.75 1.90 -1.24
N ALA A 45 -2.39 1.00 -2.16
CA ALA A 45 -2.46 -0.45 -1.98
C ALA A 45 -1.52 -0.97 -0.89
N ALA A 46 -0.37 -0.32 -0.68
CA ALA A 46 0.53 -0.62 0.43
C ALA A 46 -0.10 -0.44 1.82
N GLN A 47 -1.23 0.27 1.92
CA GLN A 47 -1.96 0.50 3.18
C GLN A 47 -3.19 -0.41 3.34
N MET A 48 -3.54 -1.19 2.31
CA MET A 48 -4.81 -1.93 2.25
C MET A 48 -4.71 -3.29 2.94
N ASP A 49 -5.64 -3.51 3.88
CA ASP A 49 -5.84 -4.82 4.53
C ASP A 49 -6.59 -5.81 3.59
N GLY A 50 -7.20 -5.29 2.53
CA GLY A 50 -7.77 -6.04 1.41
C GLY A 50 -8.27 -5.10 0.32
N ALA A 51 -8.51 -5.62 -0.89
CA ALA A 51 -8.92 -4.82 -2.04
C ALA A 51 -10.22 -5.32 -2.69
N ILE A 52 -10.96 -4.40 -3.30
CA ILE A 52 -12.12 -4.70 -4.15
C ILE A 52 -11.67 -4.58 -5.62
N LEU A 53 -11.62 -5.70 -6.32
CA LEU A 53 -11.34 -5.75 -7.74
C LEU A 53 -12.64 -5.59 -8.52
N VAL A 54 -12.84 -4.43 -9.13
CA VAL A 54 -14.00 -4.18 -9.99
C VAL A 54 -13.66 -4.59 -11.42
N VAL A 55 -14.43 -5.52 -11.97
CA VAL A 55 -14.29 -6.00 -13.36
C VAL A 55 -15.62 -5.81 -14.08
N SER A 56 -15.59 -5.34 -15.32
CA SER A 56 -16.81 -5.19 -16.12
C SER A 56 -17.24 -6.56 -16.65
N ALA A 57 -18.47 -6.97 -16.33
CA ALA A 57 -19.07 -8.19 -16.85
C ALA A 57 -19.19 -8.21 -18.38
N ALA A 58 -19.34 -7.04 -19.00
CA ALA A 58 -19.43 -6.90 -20.45
C ALA A 58 -18.06 -6.94 -21.16
N ASP A 59 -17.01 -6.47 -20.49
CA ASP A 59 -15.67 -6.33 -21.09
C ASP A 59 -14.70 -7.45 -20.67
N GLY A 60 -14.98 -8.14 -19.56
CA GLY A 60 -14.09 -9.14 -18.98
C GLY A 60 -12.81 -8.55 -18.36
N PRO A 61 -11.85 -9.40 -17.98
CA PRO A 61 -10.57 -8.97 -17.44
C PRO A 61 -9.69 -8.30 -18.50
N MET A 62 -9.43 -7.01 -18.29
CA MET A 62 -8.61 -6.18 -19.17
C MET A 62 -7.13 -6.19 -18.74
N PRO A 63 -6.19 -5.68 -19.56
CA PRO A 63 -4.78 -5.60 -19.18
C PRO A 63 -4.54 -4.94 -17.81
N GLN A 64 -5.28 -3.87 -17.50
CA GLN A 64 -5.20 -3.18 -16.20
C GLN A 64 -5.70 -4.05 -15.04
N THR A 65 -6.68 -4.92 -15.27
CA THR A 65 -7.14 -5.90 -14.27
C THR A 65 -5.99 -6.82 -13.86
N ARG A 66 -5.22 -7.31 -14.85
CA ARG A 66 -4.05 -8.17 -14.60
C ARG A 66 -2.96 -7.42 -13.83
N GLU A 67 -2.68 -6.20 -14.28
CA GLU A 67 -1.68 -5.33 -13.66
C GLU A 67 -2.03 -5.02 -12.19
N HIS A 68 -3.30 -4.71 -11.90
CA HIS A 68 -3.75 -4.42 -10.55
C HIS A 68 -3.65 -5.63 -9.61
N ILE A 69 -3.99 -6.83 -10.07
CA ILE A 69 -3.84 -8.05 -9.26
C ILE A 69 -2.37 -8.29 -8.94
N LEU A 70 -1.49 -8.24 -9.95
CA LEU A 70 -0.05 -8.41 -9.77
C LEU A 70 0.49 -7.39 -8.76
N LEU A 71 0.21 -6.11 -8.96
CA LEU A 71 0.70 -5.05 -8.08
C LEU A 71 0.16 -5.19 -6.66
N SER A 72 -1.11 -5.56 -6.48
CA SER A 72 -1.70 -5.84 -5.17
C SER A 72 -0.94 -6.94 -4.44
N ARG A 73 -0.55 -8.01 -5.15
CA ARG A 73 0.29 -9.08 -4.57
C ARG A 73 1.68 -8.56 -4.17
N GLN A 74 2.30 -7.76 -5.02
CA GLN A 74 3.65 -7.25 -4.79
C GLN A 74 3.71 -6.26 -3.61
N VAL A 75 2.73 -5.36 -3.49
CA VAL A 75 2.63 -4.42 -2.37
C VAL A 75 2.09 -5.05 -1.08
N GLY A 76 1.69 -6.32 -1.13
CA GLY A 76 1.37 -7.11 0.07
C GLY A 76 -0.10 -7.10 0.48
N VAL A 77 -1.02 -6.75 -0.42
CA VAL A 77 -2.46 -6.87 -0.16
C VAL A 77 -2.80 -8.36 0.04
N PRO A 78 -3.33 -8.76 1.20
CA PRO A 78 -3.48 -10.18 1.53
C PRO A 78 -4.77 -10.79 0.96
N TYR A 79 -5.83 -9.99 0.79
CA TYR A 79 -7.15 -10.47 0.32
C TYR A 79 -7.70 -9.59 -0.80
N ILE A 80 -8.35 -10.21 -1.79
CA ILE A 80 -9.10 -9.54 -2.85
C ILE A 80 -10.53 -10.10 -2.85
N ILE A 81 -11.52 -9.22 -3.00
CA ILE A 81 -12.90 -9.57 -3.34
C ILE A 81 -13.19 -9.00 -4.73
N VAL A 82 -13.97 -9.70 -5.55
CA VAL A 82 -14.32 -9.24 -6.90
C VAL A 82 -15.75 -8.73 -6.94
N PHE A 83 -15.94 -7.59 -7.62
CA PHE A 83 -17.25 -7.11 -8.03
C PHE A 83 -17.34 -7.12 -9.56
N LEU A 84 -18.11 -8.06 -10.12
CA LEU A 84 -18.46 -8.12 -11.54
C LEU A 84 -19.56 -7.09 -11.82
N ASN A 85 -19.13 -5.88 -12.19
CA ASN A 85 -19.96 -4.72 -12.41
C ASN A 85 -20.56 -4.71 -13.82
N LYS A 86 -21.59 -3.88 -14.05
CA LYS A 86 -22.34 -3.79 -15.31
C LYS A 86 -23.02 -5.11 -15.73
N ALA A 87 -23.40 -5.94 -14.76
CA ALA A 87 -24.14 -7.17 -15.03
C ALA A 87 -25.51 -6.91 -15.69
N ASP A 88 -26.07 -5.70 -15.53
CA ASP A 88 -27.28 -5.23 -16.21
C ASP A 88 -27.14 -5.10 -17.73
N MET A 89 -25.91 -5.08 -18.25
CA MET A 89 -25.61 -4.97 -19.67
C MET A 89 -25.39 -6.33 -20.34
N VAL A 90 -25.48 -7.43 -19.58
CA VAL A 90 -25.20 -8.79 -20.04
C VAL A 90 -26.41 -9.68 -19.79
N ASP A 91 -27.13 -10.00 -20.86
CA ASP A 91 -28.32 -10.86 -20.81
C ASP A 91 -27.98 -12.37 -20.85
N ASP A 92 -26.73 -12.71 -21.16
CA ASP A 92 -26.26 -14.10 -21.33
C ASP A 92 -25.56 -14.60 -20.06
N ALA A 93 -26.18 -15.58 -19.41
CA ALA A 93 -25.64 -16.22 -18.22
C ALA A 93 -24.34 -16.99 -18.49
N GLU A 94 -24.19 -17.58 -19.67
CA GLU A 94 -22.97 -18.33 -20.04
C GLU A 94 -21.77 -17.37 -20.16
N LEU A 95 -22.00 -16.15 -20.68
CA LEU A 95 -20.95 -15.13 -20.74
C LEU A 95 -20.53 -14.65 -19.35
N LEU A 96 -21.48 -14.48 -18.43
CA LEU A 96 -21.17 -14.10 -17.04
C LEU A 96 -20.35 -15.17 -16.32
N GLU A 97 -20.67 -16.45 -16.53
CA GLU A 97 -19.92 -17.57 -15.98
C GLU A 97 -18.52 -17.65 -16.59
N LEU A 98 -18.38 -17.44 -17.90
CA LEU A 98 -17.08 -17.40 -18.57
C LEU A 98 -16.19 -16.29 -18.02
N VAL A 99 -16.71 -15.06 -17.89
CA VAL A 99 -15.96 -13.94 -17.33
C VAL A 99 -15.56 -14.21 -15.88
N GLU A 100 -16.45 -14.82 -15.09
CA GLU A 100 -16.13 -15.23 -13.72
C GLU A 100 -14.96 -16.24 -13.71
N MET A 101 -15.00 -17.27 -14.55
CA MET A 101 -13.92 -18.25 -14.68
C MET A 101 -12.59 -17.59 -15.05
N GLU A 102 -12.57 -16.69 -16.04
CA GLU A 102 -11.35 -15.99 -16.44
C GLU A 102 -10.76 -15.14 -15.31
N VAL A 103 -11.60 -14.49 -14.50
CA VAL A 103 -11.14 -13.72 -13.33
C VAL A 103 -10.56 -14.64 -12.26
N ARG A 104 -11.19 -15.80 -12.00
CA ARG A 104 -10.67 -16.79 -11.04
C ARG A 104 -9.31 -17.32 -11.47
N GLU A 105 -9.17 -17.72 -12.73
CA GLU A 105 -7.88 -18.17 -13.29
C GLU A 105 -6.80 -17.10 -13.16
N LEU A 106 -7.16 -15.84 -13.40
CA LEU A 106 -6.24 -14.71 -13.29
C LEU A 106 -5.79 -14.45 -11.84
N LEU A 107 -6.69 -14.56 -10.87
CA LEU A 107 -6.36 -14.48 -9.44
C LEU A 107 -5.40 -15.62 -9.05
N SER A 108 -5.74 -16.86 -9.43
CA SER A 108 -4.91 -18.05 -9.17
C SER A 108 -3.52 -17.93 -9.79
N LYS A 109 -3.41 -17.36 -11.00
CA LYS A 109 -2.12 -17.10 -11.67
C LYS A 109 -1.18 -16.20 -10.86
N TYR A 110 -1.72 -15.30 -10.04
CA TYR A 110 -0.94 -14.33 -9.24
C TYR A 110 -0.98 -14.65 -7.74
N ASP A 111 -1.14 -15.93 -7.39
CA ASP A 111 -1.09 -16.45 -6.02
C ASP A 111 -2.17 -15.89 -5.08
N PHE A 112 -3.33 -15.52 -5.62
CA PHE A 112 -4.57 -15.35 -4.85
C PHE A 112 -5.44 -16.60 -4.95
N PRO A 113 -6.25 -16.93 -3.94
CA PRO A 113 -7.11 -18.10 -3.96
C PRO A 113 -8.33 -17.85 -4.88
N GLY A 114 -8.13 -17.98 -6.20
CA GLY A 114 -9.16 -17.66 -7.20
C GLY A 114 -10.47 -18.42 -7.02
N ASP A 115 -10.41 -19.71 -6.65
CA ASP A 115 -11.60 -20.55 -6.46
C ASP A 115 -12.39 -20.17 -5.20
N ASP A 116 -11.71 -19.76 -4.13
CA ASP A 116 -12.36 -19.39 -2.85
C ASP A 116 -12.73 -17.90 -2.76
N THR A 117 -12.23 -17.08 -3.68
CA THR A 117 -12.48 -15.64 -3.69
C THR A 117 -13.96 -15.35 -3.93
N PRO A 118 -14.63 -14.54 -3.08
CA PRO A 118 -16.01 -14.10 -3.31
C PRO A 118 -16.08 -13.23 -4.56
N ILE A 119 -17.03 -13.56 -5.43
CA ILE A 119 -17.34 -12.78 -6.63
C ILE A 119 -18.81 -12.39 -6.58
N VAL A 120 -19.06 -11.08 -6.49
CA VAL A 120 -20.42 -10.52 -6.44
C VAL A 120 -20.76 -9.89 -7.79
N LYS A 121 -21.88 -10.29 -8.38
CA LYS A 121 -22.37 -9.78 -9.67
C LYS A 121 -23.38 -8.66 -9.41
N GLY A 122 -23.28 -7.55 -10.13
CA GLY A 122 -24.21 -6.44 -9.96
C GLY A 122 -23.98 -5.25 -10.89
N SER A 123 -24.71 -4.18 -10.61
CA SER A 123 -24.62 -2.89 -11.29
C SER A 123 -24.52 -1.78 -10.27
N ALA A 124 -23.32 -1.25 -10.09
CA ALA A 124 -23.08 -0.09 -9.22
C ALA A 124 -23.89 1.14 -9.68
N LYS A 125 -24.20 1.23 -10.98
CA LYS A 125 -25.04 2.31 -11.53
C LYS A 125 -26.49 2.16 -11.07
N LEU A 126 -27.10 1.00 -11.24
CA LEU A 126 -28.49 0.77 -10.80
C LEU A 126 -28.63 0.97 -9.29
N ALA A 127 -27.65 0.46 -8.51
CA ALA A 127 -27.61 0.68 -7.07
C ALA A 127 -27.57 2.18 -6.71
N LEU A 128 -26.75 2.97 -7.41
CA LEU A 128 -26.66 4.42 -7.20
C LEU A 128 -27.93 5.17 -7.62
N GLU A 129 -28.65 4.65 -8.61
CA GLU A 129 -29.96 5.17 -9.08
C GLU A 129 -31.13 4.75 -8.16
N GLY A 130 -30.87 3.92 -7.14
CA GLY A 130 -31.85 3.51 -6.12
C GLY A 130 -32.65 2.26 -6.50
N ASP A 131 -32.14 1.43 -7.41
CA ASP A 131 -32.74 0.14 -7.73
C ASP A 131 -32.58 -0.84 -6.55
N LYS A 132 -33.70 -1.37 -6.07
CA LYS A 132 -33.74 -2.31 -4.92
C LYS A 132 -33.69 -3.78 -5.33
N GLY A 133 -33.44 -4.05 -6.61
CA GLY A 133 -33.37 -5.39 -7.17
C GLY A 133 -32.07 -6.10 -6.84
N GLU A 134 -31.96 -7.34 -7.32
CA GLU A 134 -30.81 -8.23 -7.08
C GLU A 134 -29.49 -7.66 -7.59
N LEU A 135 -29.52 -6.97 -8.75
CA LEU A 135 -28.32 -6.36 -9.35
C LEU A 135 -28.01 -4.96 -8.78
N GLY A 136 -28.96 -4.30 -8.12
CA GLY A 136 -28.83 -2.94 -7.57
C GLY A 136 -28.32 -2.92 -6.13
N GLU A 137 -29.09 -2.32 -5.22
CA GLU A 137 -28.75 -2.20 -3.79
C GLU A 137 -28.42 -3.55 -3.15
N GLN A 138 -29.09 -4.64 -3.52
CA GLN A 138 -28.84 -5.96 -2.93
C GLN A 138 -27.45 -6.49 -3.27
N ALA A 139 -26.94 -6.25 -4.47
CA ALA A 139 -25.58 -6.62 -4.85
C ALA A 139 -24.54 -5.85 -4.02
N ILE A 140 -24.78 -4.57 -3.73
CA ILE A 140 -23.88 -3.77 -2.87
C ILE A 140 -23.91 -4.28 -1.43
N MET A 141 -25.08 -4.67 -0.92
CA MET A 141 -25.19 -5.29 0.41
C MET A 141 -24.49 -6.66 0.46
N ALA A 142 -24.59 -7.46 -0.60
CA ALA A 142 -23.85 -8.71 -0.72
C ALA A 142 -22.33 -8.49 -0.77
N LEU A 143 -21.87 -7.45 -1.46
CA LEU A 143 -20.47 -7.04 -1.47
C LEU A 143 -19.99 -6.62 -0.07
N ALA A 144 -20.79 -5.83 0.66
CA ALA A 144 -20.50 -5.45 2.04
C ALA A 144 -20.43 -6.67 2.97
N ALA A 145 -21.36 -7.61 2.85
CA ALA A 145 -21.34 -8.85 3.61
C ALA A 145 -20.09 -9.69 3.30
N ALA A 146 -19.68 -9.77 2.03
CA ALA A 146 -18.46 -10.46 1.63
C ALA A 146 -17.20 -9.79 2.23
N LEU A 147 -17.15 -8.45 2.27
CA LEU A 147 -16.07 -7.71 2.94
C LEU A 147 -15.99 -8.04 4.43
N ASP A 148 -17.12 -8.16 5.11
CA ASP A 148 -17.19 -8.51 6.54
C ASP A 148 -16.76 -9.96 6.79
N SER A 149 -17.17 -10.91 5.93
CA SER A 149 -16.94 -12.33 6.16
C SER A 149 -15.59 -12.84 5.65
N TYR A 150 -15.11 -12.34 4.52
CA TYR A 150 -13.95 -12.92 3.81
C TYR A 150 -12.64 -12.24 4.16
N ILE A 151 -12.63 -10.91 4.29
CA ILE A 151 -11.45 -10.19 4.75
C ILE A 151 -11.48 -10.29 6.28
N PRO A 152 -10.53 -10.98 6.92
CA PRO A 152 -10.49 -11.01 8.38
C PRO A 152 -10.23 -9.59 8.89
N THR A 153 -10.75 -9.28 10.08
CA THR A 153 -10.28 -8.08 10.78
C THR A 153 -8.77 -8.25 10.96
N PRO A 154 -7.95 -7.34 10.40
CA PRO A 154 -6.51 -7.47 10.50
C PRO A 154 -6.16 -7.53 11.99
N GLU A 155 -5.41 -8.56 12.38
CA GLU A 155 -4.82 -8.60 13.70
C GLU A 155 -3.88 -7.40 13.77
N ARG A 156 -4.35 -6.34 14.45
CA ARG A 156 -3.50 -5.20 14.76
C ARG A 156 -2.28 -5.79 15.45
N ALA A 157 -1.09 -5.46 14.97
CA ALA A 157 0.16 -5.97 15.54
C ALA A 157 0.47 -5.31 16.90
N VAL A 158 -0.51 -5.26 17.81
CA VAL A 158 -0.48 -4.52 19.08
C VAL A 158 0.54 -5.10 20.05
N ASP A 159 0.71 -6.42 20.01
CA ASP A 159 1.74 -7.14 20.78
C ASP A 159 3.14 -6.97 20.20
N GLY A 160 3.25 -6.36 19.01
CA GLY A 160 4.50 -6.03 18.36
C GLY A 160 5.26 -4.92 19.09
N THR A 161 6.51 -4.72 18.70
CA THR A 161 7.32 -3.61 19.23
C THR A 161 6.97 -2.32 18.48
N PHE A 162 6.70 -1.23 19.22
CA PHE A 162 6.26 0.05 18.66
C PHE A 162 7.12 0.50 17.46
N LEU A 163 6.44 0.74 16.33
CA LEU A 163 7.01 1.35 15.13
C LEU A 163 5.91 2.15 14.42
N MET A 164 6.21 3.41 14.13
CA MET A 164 5.33 4.34 13.38
C MET A 164 6.16 5.08 12.33
N PRO A 165 5.90 4.88 11.04
CA PRO A 165 6.55 5.63 9.98
C PRO A 165 6.12 7.10 10.01
N VAL A 166 7.07 8.01 9.80
CA VAL A 166 6.79 9.45 9.79
C VAL A 166 6.26 9.86 8.43
N GLU A 167 5.03 10.37 8.39
CA GLU A 167 4.36 10.86 7.19
C GLU A 167 4.52 12.37 7.02
N ASP A 168 4.28 13.14 8.10
CA ASP A 168 4.41 14.60 8.11
C ASP A 168 4.79 15.14 9.51
N VAL A 169 5.36 16.34 9.54
CA VAL A 169 5.91 16.99 10.74
C VAL A 169 5.39 18.43 10.86
N PHE A 170 4.69 18.68 11.96
CA PHE A 170 4.14 19.99 12.31
C PHE A 170 4.84 20.58 13.53
N SER A 171 4.88 21.90 13.61
CA SER A 171 5.26 22.61 14.83
C SER A 171 4.04 23.34 15.37
N ILE A 172 3.63 23.01 16.60
CA ILE A 172 2.53 23.67 17.29
C ILE A 172 3.11 24.66 18.27
N SER A 173 2.84 25.94 18.05
CA SER A 173 3.27 27.03 18.93
C SER A 173 2.88 26.75 20.38
N GLY A 174 3.87 26.77 21.28
CA GLY A 174 3.68 26.51 22.70
C GLY A 174 3.51 25.04 23.12
N ARG A 175 3.41 24.08 22.19
CA ARG A 175 3.40 22.64 22.51
C ARG A 175 4.68 21.92 22.08
N GLY A 176 5.18 22.22 20.88
CA GLY A 176 6.37 21.56 20.32
C GLY A 176 6.11 20.89 18.98
N THR A 177 6.97 19.93 18.64
CA THR A 177 6.96 19.23 17.34
C THR A 177 6.02 18.03 17.40
N VAL A 178 5.04 18.00 16.51
CA VAL A 178 4.10 16.88 16.33
C VAL A 178 4.45 16.14 15.06
N VAL A 179 4.58 14.83 15.18
CA VAL A 179 4.86 13.92 14.08
C VAL A 179 3.63 13.08 13.82
N THR A 180 3.22 12.98 12.56
CA THR A 180 2.03 12.22 12.16
C THR A 180 2.39 10.95 11.41
N GLY A 181 1.57 9.92 11.57
CA GLY A 181 1.65 8.68 10.81
C GLY A 181 0.69 7.61 11.32
N ARG A 182 0.55 6.53 10.54
CA ARG A 182 -0.12 5.30 10.98
C ARG A 182 0.83 4.46 11.82
N ILE A 183 0.43 4.05 13.02
CA ILE A 183 1.21 3.10 13.82
C ILE A 183 1.16 1.74 13.11
N GLU A 184 2.31 1.25 12.67
CA GLU A 184 2.43 -0.02 11.94
C GLU A 184 2.28 -1.20 12.89
N ARG A 185 2.94 -1.12 14.05
CA ARG A 185 2.92 -2.16 15.08
C ARG A 185 3.17 -1.58 16.47
N GLY A 186 2.78 -2.34 17.48
CA GLY A 186 2.93 -2.05 18.90
C GLY A 186 1.98 -0.98 19.44
N ILE A 187 2.29 -0.54 20.66
CA ILE A 187 1.60 0.53 21.38
C ILE A 187 2.64 1.57 21.78
N VAL A 188 2.28 2.84 21.70
CA VAL A 188 3.01 3.94 22.33
C VAL A 188 2.13 4.61 23.35
N LYS A 189 2.66 4.85 24.55
CA LYS A 189 1.96 5.55 25.63
C LYS A 189 2.60 6.92 25.88
N VAL A 190 1.76 7.86 26.32
CA VAL A 190 2.27 9.16 26.78
C VAL A 190 3.25 8.94 27.93
N GLY A 191 4.45 9.50 27.80
CA GLY A 191 5.55 9.37 28.73
C GLY A 191 6.63 8.37 28.33
N GLU A 192 6.41 7.55 27.30
CA GLU A 192 7.40 6.57 26.85
C GLU A 192 8.58 7.21 26.09
N GLU A 193 9.78 6.67 26.32
CA GLU A 193 10.97 6.99 25.52
C GLU A 193 10.89 6.26 24.17
N ILE A 194 11.18 6.99 23.10
CA ILE A 194 11.17 6.51 21.72
C ILE A 194 12.40 7.03 20.98
N GLU A 195 12.76 6.36 19.89
CA GLU A 195 13.85 6.76 18.99
C GLU A 195 13.29 7.23 17.65
N ILE A 196 13.92 8.26 17.10
CA ILE A 196 13.73 8.73 15.73
C ILE A 196 14.84 8.10 14.90
N VAL A 197 14.49 7.17 14.00
CA VAL A 197 15.45 6.30 13.30
C VAL A 197 15.40 6.54 11.78
N GLY A 198 16.58 6.63 11.16
CA GLY A 198 16.75 6.74 9.71
C GLY A 198 17.12 8.15 9.23
N LEU A 199 17.69 8.22 8.02
CA LEU A 199 18.18 9.37 7.26
C LEU A 199 19.33 10.17 7.92
N VAL A 200 19.26 10.38 9.22
CA VAL A 200 20.23 11.06 10.08
C VAL A 200 20.56 10.18 11.29
N PRO A 201 21.58 10.52 12.10
CA PRO A 201 21.88 9.77 13.32
C PRO A 201 20.67 9.64 14.24
N THR A 202 20.46 8.45 14.79
CA THR A 202 19.32 8.17 15.68
C THR A 202 19.34 9.07 16.91
N VAL A 203 18.19 9.64 17.24
CA VAL A 203 18.00 10.50 18.42
C VAL A 203 16.90 9.94 19.30
N LYS A 204 17.11 9.97 20.62
CA LYS A 204 16.09 9.63 21.61
C LYS A 204 15.24 10.83 21.96
N THR A 205 13.96 10.61 22.17
CA THR A 205 13.00 11.60 22.66
C THR A 205 11.92 10.93 23.49
N THR A 206 10.98 11.70 24.00
CA THR A 206 9.85 11.20 24.80
C THR A 206 8.54 11.56 24.13
N CYS A 207 7.65 10.59 23.96
CA CYS A 207 6.26 10.83 23.61
C CYS A 207 5.58 11.61 24.74
N THR A 208 5.09 12.82 24.47
CA THR A 208 4.44 13.67 25.49
C THR A 208 2.95 13.89 25.24
N GLY A 209 2.45 13.39 24.12
CA GLY A 209 1.04 13.42 23.78
C GLY A 209 0.78 12.54 22.58
N VAL A 210 -0.39 11.91 22.57
CA VAL A 210 -0.95 11.20 21.42
C VAL A 210 -2.29 11.84 21.11
N GLU A 211 -2.52 12.21 19.84
CA GLU A 211 -3.74 12.86 19.39
C GLU A 211 -4.27 12.16 18.14
N MET A 212 -5.57 11.88 18.10
CA MET A 212 -6.27 11.37 16.92
C MET A 212 -7.52 12.22 16.69
N PHE A 213 -7.68 12.82 15.50
CA PHE A 213 -8.84 13.64 15.14
C PHE A 213 -9.23 14.71 16.18
N ARG A 214 -8.25 15.48 16.70
CA ARG A 214 -8.43 16.49 17.75
C ARG A 214 -8.87 15.96 19.12
N LYS A 215 -8.77 14.65 19.34
CA LYS A 215 -9.00 13.99 20.64
C LYS A 215 -7.65 13.56 21.21
N LEU A 216 -7.42 13.92 22.48
CA LEU A 216 -6.25 13.45 23.23
C LEU A 216 -6.48 12.00 23.66
N LEU A 217 -5.45 11.17 23.47
CA LEU A 217 -5.43 9.78 23.87
C LEU A 217 -4.29 9.54 24.85
N ASP A 218 -4.48 8.61 25.78
CA ASP A 218 -3.43 8.18 26.71
C ASP A 218 -2.40 7.28 26.02
N GLN A 219 -2.81 6.62 24.92
CA GLN A 219 -1.96 5.75 24.09
C GLN A 219 -2.43 5.73 22.64
N GLY A 220 -1.53 5.38 21.73
CA GLY A 220 -1.84 5.00 20.35
C GLY A 220 -1.42 3.55 20.11
N GLN A 221 -2.17 2.83 19.28
CA GLN A 221 -1.91 1.43 18.98
C GLN A 221 -1.84 1.16 17.47
N ALA A 222 -1.29 0.00 17.10
CA ALA A 222 -1.25 -0.45 15.71
C ALA A 222 -2.59 -0.25 14.97
N GLY A 223 -2.50 0.31 13.77
CA GLY A 223 -3.63 0.71 12.92
C GLY A 223 -4.11 2.15 13.11
N ASP A 224 -3.77 2.81 14.20
CA ASP A 224 -4.22 4.17 14.49
C ASP A 224 -3.43 5.21 13.67
N ASN A 225 -4.15 6.17 13.07
CA ASN A 225 -3.56 7.37 12.47
C ASN A 225 -3.47 8.47 13.52
N VAL A 226 -2.27 8.75 14.02
CA VAL A 226 -2.07 9.64 15.18
C VAL A 226 -1.07 10.75 14.90
N GLY A 227 -1.19 11.85 15.67
CA GLY A 227 -0.13 12.81 15.91
C GLY A 227 0.54 12.54 17.25
N ILE A 228 1.87 12.38 17.25
CA ILE A 228 2.70 12.18 18.44
C ILE A 228 3.49 13.45 18.72
N LEU A 229 3.32 14.02 19.91
CA LEU A 229 4.07 15.19 20.37
C LEU A 229 5.42 14.76 20.97
N LEU A 230 6.52 15.29 20.41
CA LEU A 230 7.88 14.94 20.80
C LEU A 230 8.49 15.99 21.73
N ARG A 231 9.07 15.52 22.85
CA ARG A 231 9.73 16.40 23.82
C ARG A 231 11.06 16.92 23.29
N GLY A 232 11.23 18.24 23.25
CA GLY A 232 12.53 18.87 23.00
C GLY A 232 13.12 18.63 21.61
N THR A 233 12.36 18.00 20.71
CA THR A 233 12.71 17.80 19.30
C THR A 233 12.29 19.02 18.51
N LYS A 234 13.19 19.61 17.72
CA LYS A 234 12.83 20.70 16.80
C LYS A 234 12.29 20.12 15.49
N ARG A 235 11.57 20.94 14.73
CA ARG A 235 11.00 20.52 13.44
C ARG A 235 12.09 20.07 12.45
N GLU A 236 13.25 20.71 12.48
CA GLU A 236 14.40 20.38 11.63
C GLU A 236 15.12 19.07 12.03
N ASP A 237 14.88 18.57 13.24
CA ASP A 237 15.52 17.34 13.76
C ASP A 237 14.72 16.08 13.43
N VAL A 238 13.54 16.22 12.81
CA VAL A 238 12.68 15.11 12.40
C VAL A 238 12.03 15.40 11.05
N GLN A 239 12.00 14.40 10.17
CA GLN A 239 11.49 14.54 8.82
C GLN A 239 10.76 13.28 8.34
N ARG A 240 9.97 13.46 7.27
CA ARG A 240 9.34 12.36 6.54
C ARG A 240 10.38 11.32 6.10
N GLY A 241 10.00 10.06 6.17
CA GLY A 241 10.87 8.94 5.82
C GLY A 241 11.75 8.44 6.97
N GLN A 242 11.66 9.04 8.15
CA GLN A 242 12.12 8.42 9.39
C GLN A 242 11.02 7.54 9.98
N VAL A 243 11.36 6.77 11.01
CA VAL A 243 10.38 6.05 11.84
C VAL A 243 10.53 6.47 13.30
N LEU A 244 9.43 6.53 14.03
CA LEU A 244 9.43 6.52 15.48
C LEU A 244 9.37 5.06 15.94
N ALA A 245 10.29 4.63 16.79
CA ALA A 245 10.37 3.25 17.23
C ALA A 245 10.68 3.14 18.73
N LYS A 246 10.40 1.98 19.31
CA LYS A 246 10.89 1.66 20.65
C LYS A 246 12.44 1.69 20.64
N PRO A 247 13.09 2.22 21.68
CA PRO A 247 14.55 2.34 21.68
C PRO A 247 15.26 1.00 21.46
N GLY A 248 16.18 0.97 20.49
CA GLY A 248 16.96 -0.21 20.12
C GLY A 248 16.18 -1.32 19.41
N SER A 249 14.90 -1.12 19.06
CA SER A 249 14.11 -2.17 18.39
C SER A 249 14.33 -2.28 16.89
N ILE A 250 14.82 -1.21 16.26
CA ILE A 250 15.17 -1.19 14.84
C ILE A 250 16.38 -0.27 14.65
N THR A 251 17.31 -0.68 13.80
CA THR A 251 18.51 0.07 13.48
C THR A 251 18.49 0.53 12.03
N PRO A 252 19.15 1.66 11.71
CA PRO A 252 19.18 2.16 10.34
C PRO A 252 20.35 1.52 9.56
N HIS A 253 20.08 1.10 8.32
CA HIS A 253 20.99 0.32 7.48
C HIS A 253 21.16 0.94 6.10
N THR A 254 22.31 0.70 5.46
CA THR A 254 22.60 1.19 4.10
C THR A 254 22.77 0.07 3.09
N ASP A 255 23.23 -1.10 3.52
CA ASP A 255 23.60 -2.18 2.61
C ASP A 255 22.77 -3.42 2.93
N PHE A 256 22.13 -3.99 1.92
CA PHE A 256 21.29 -5.18 2.06
C PHE A 256 21.26 -5.98 0.76
N THR A 257 20.94 -7.27 0.87
CA THR A 257 20.55 -8.10 -0.28
C THR A 257 19.03 -8.15 -0.37
N SER A 258 18.51 -8.30 -1.58
CA SER A 258 17.07 -8.34 -1.84
C SER A 258 16.73 -9.25 -3.00
N GLU A 259 15.54 -9.83 -2.94
CA GLU A 259 14.87 -10.43 -4.10
C GLU A 259 13.96 -9.37 -4.70
N VAL A 260 14.10 -9.13 -6.01
CA VAL A 260 13.37 -8.07 -6.71
C VAL A 260 12.79 -8.58 -8.01
N TYR A 261 11.51 -8.30 -8.21
CA TYR A 261 10.85 -8.42 -9.48
C TYR A 261 10.96 -7.09 -10.25
N ILE A 262 11.44 -7.12 -11.48
CA ILE A 262 11.54 -5.94 -12.35
C ILE A 262 10.32 -5.88 -13.24
N LEU A 263 9.54 -4.80 -13.15
CA LEU A 263 8.29 -4.66 -13.89
C LEU A 263 8.58 -4.56 -15.39
N SER A 264 7.80 -5.30 -16.17
CA SER A 264 7.85 -5.28 -17.63
C SER A 264 7.33 -3.96 -18.21
N LYS A 265 7.48 -3.77 -19.52
CA LYS A 265 6.90 -2.62 -20.22
C LYS A 265 5.37 -2.60 -20.11
N GLU A 266 4.75 -3.76 -20.20
CA GLU A 266 3.30 -3.96 -20.15
C GLU A 266 2.73 -3.64 -18.76
N GLU A 267 3.55 -3.73 -17.71
CA GLU A 267 3.22 -3.43 -16.32
C GLU A 267 3.60 -1.98 -15.92
N GLY A 268 3.80 -1.10 -16.90
CA GLY A 268 4.18 0.29 -16.67
C GLY A 268 5.63 0.51 -16.21
N GLY A 269 6.43 -0.55 -16.20
CA GLY A 269 7.81 -0.58 -15.75
C GLY A 269 8.82 -0.14 -16.81
N ARG A 270 9.91 -0.90 -16.94
CA ARG A 270 11.02 -0.54 -17.84
C ARG A 270 10.77 -1.06 -19.25
N HIS A 271 11.19 -0.26 -20.23
CA HIS A 271 11.25 -0.69 -21.63
C HIS A 271 12.59 -1.33 -21.98
N THR A 272 13.64 -0.97 -21.25
CA THR A 272 15.01 -1.36 -21.55
C THR A 272 15.67 -2.01 -20.33
N PRO A 273 16.65 -2.90 -20.56
CA PRO A 273 17.43 -3.48 -19.48
C PRO A 273 18.15 -2.42 -18.65
N PHE A 274 18.59 -2.80 -17.46
CA PHE A 274 19.58 -2.04 -16.70
C PHE A 274 20.79 -2.91 -16.34
N PHE A 275 21.88 -2.25 -16.00
CA PHE A 275 23.20 -2.85 -15.80
C PHE A 275 23.71 -2.59 -14.37
N GLN A 276 24.86 -3.19 -14.06
CA GLN A 276 25.62 -2.90 -12.84
C GLN A 276 25.75 -1.39 -12.59
N GLY A 277 25.54 -0.96 -11.34
CA GLY A 277 25.68 0.44 -10.94
C GLY A 277 24.45 1.29 -11.25
N TYR A 278 23.32 0.68 -11.61
CA TYR A 278 22.04 1.36 -11.77
C TYR A 278 21.62 2.08 -10.48
N ARG A 279 21.13 3.33 -10.59
CA ARG A 279 20.85 4.22 -9.44
C ARG A 279 19.41 4.74 -9.35
N PRO A 280 18.42 3.89 -9.06
CA PRO A 280 17.03 4.32 -8.89
C PRO A 280 16.75 4.88 -7.49
N GLN A 281 15.52 5.35 -7.29
CA GLN A 281 14.96 5.67 -5.97
C GLN A 281 14.31 4.41 -5.36
N PHE A 282 14.58 4.16 -4.09
CA PHE A 282 13.97 3.07 -3.32
C PHE A 282 12.96 3.66 -2.34
N TYR A 283 11.79 3.04 -2.29
CA TYR A 283 10.68 3.46 -1.44
C TYR A 283 10.44 2.42 -0.35
N PHE A 284 10.74 2.79 0.89
CA PHE A 284 10.48 1.99 2.09
C PHE A 284 9.46 2.72 2.93
N ARG A 285 8.24 2.19 3.09
CA ARG A 285 7.18 2.85 3.85
C ARG A 285 6.97 4.29 3.36
N THR A 286 7.32 5.30 4.16
CA THR A 286 7.23 6.74 3.83
C THR A 286 8.53 7.33 3.31
N THR A 287 9.62 6.57 3.33
CA THR A 287 10.98 6.96 2.92
C THR A 287 11.18 6.78 1.43
N ASP A 288 11.77 7.77 0.78
CA ASP A 288 12.39 7.66 -0.53
C ASP A 288 13.89 7.96 -0.43
N VAL A 289 14.72 7.09 -1.00
CA VAL A 289 16.17 7.21 -0.93
C VAL A 289 16.82 6.63 -2.18
N THR A 290 17.78 7.37 -2.76
CA THR A 290 18.56 6.85 -3.89
C THR A 290 19.43 5.69 -3.43
N GLY A 291 19.47 4.61 -4.20
CA GLY A 291 20.38 3.48 -3.97
C GLY A 291 21.14 3.11 -5.22
N THR A 292 22.28 2.43 -5.07
CA THR A 292 23.02 1.82 -6.18
C THR A 292 22.84 0.32 -6.14
N ILE A 293 22.53 -0.28 -7.28
CA ILE A 293 22.34 -1.72 -7.44
C ILE A 293 23.64 -2.38 -7.88
N GLU A 294 23.99 -3.46 -7.18
CA GLU A 294 25.04 -4.40 -7.52
C GLU A 294 24.41 -5.75 -7.85
N LEU A 295 24.59 -6.18 -9.09
CA LEU A 295 24.15 -7.45 -9.63
C LEU A 295 25.11 -8.58 -9.24
N PRO A 296 24.63 -9.84 -9.21
CA PRO A 296 25.48 -11.02 -9.12
C PRO A 296 26.54 -11.06 -10.23
N ALA A 297 27.71 -11.64 -9.94
CA ALA A 297 28.85 -11.65 -10.86
C ALA A 297 28.57 -12.38 -12.19
N ASP A 298 27.57 -13.26 -12.22
CA ASP A 298 27.10 -14.01 -13.39
C ASP A 298 26.01 -13.29 -14.19
N LYS A 299 25.53 -12.12 -13.73
CA LYS A 299 24.53 -11.31 -14.44
C LYS A 299 25.10 -9.97 -14.90
N GLU A 300 25.25 -9.80 -16.21
CA GLU A 300 25.68 -8.52 -16.81
C GLU A 300 24.54 -7.48 -16.88
N MET A 301 23.30 -7.94 -17.08
CA MET A 301 22.13 -7.07 -17.21
C MET A 301 20.88 -7.76 -16.64
N VAL A 302 19.87 -6.96 -16.32
CA VAL A 302 18.55 -7.43 -15.89
C VAL A 302 17.51 -6.94 -16.88
N LEU A 303 16.69 -7.87 -17.37
CA LEU A 303 15.62 -7.58 -18.32
C LEU A 303 14.32 -7.21 -17.58
N PRO A 304 13.47 -6.36 -18.16
CA PRO A 304 12.11 -6.17 -17.66
C PRO A 304 11.35 -7.51 -17.64
N GLY A 305 10.69 -7.82 -16.53
CA GLY A 305 10.01 -9.10 -16.27
C GLY A 305 10.85 -10.11 -15.47
N ASP A 306 12.13 -9.84 -15.21
CA ASP A 306 12.99 -10.76 -14.46
C ASP A 306 12.74 -10.71 -12.95
N ASN A 307 12.90 -11.88 -12.31
CA ASN A 307 13.19 -11.97 -10.88
C ASN A 307 14.71 -12.03 -10.68
N VAL A 308 15.24 -11.19 -9.80
CA VAL A 308 16.68 -11.10 -9.57
C VAL A 308 17.02 -10.83 -8.11
N ALA A 309 17.93 -11.65 -7.58
CA ALA A 309 18.66 -11.34 -6.36
C ALA A 309 19.68 -10.24 -6.65
N MET A 310 19.68 -9.17 -5.86
CA MET A 310 20.65 -8.07 -6.00
C MET A 310 21.11 -7.57 -4.63
N THR A 311 22.28 -6.91 -4.61
CA THR A 311 22.75 -6.14 -3.45
C THR A 311 22.49 -4.66 -3.71
N VAL A 312 22.01 -3.96 -2.69
CA VAL A 312 21.67 -2.53 -2.79
C VAL A 312 22.48 -1.75 -1.75
N LYS A 313 23.00 -0.60 -2.17
CA LYS A 313 23.68 0.38 -1.32
C LYS A 313 22.95 1.72 -1.36
N LEU A 314 22.30 2.08 -0.26
CA LEU A 314 21.55 3.31 -0.12
C LEU A 314 22.47 4.51 0.16
N LEU A 315 22.11 5.70 -0.33
CA LEU A 315 22.86 6.93 -0.05
C LEU A 315 22.72 7.42 1.38
N ALA A 316 21.62 7.05 2.06
CA ALA A 316 21.35 7.40 3.45
C ALA A 316 20.86 6.14 4.19
N PRO A 317 21.16 6.02 5.49
CA PRO A 317 20.76 4.86 6.28
C PRO A 317 19.25 4.91 6.54
N ILE A 318 18.52 3.81 6.36
CA ILE A 318 17.07 3.75 6.58
C ILE A 318 16.70 2.66 7.57
N ALA A 319 15.64 2.87 8.34
CA ALA A 319 15.17 1.89 9.32
C ALA A 319 14.65 0.63 8.58
N MET A 320 15.39 -0.47 8.68
CA MET A 320 15.18 -1.68 7.89
C MET A 320 15.20 -2.94 8.76
N GLU A 321 14.43 -3.94 8.35
CA GLU A 321 14.47 -5.30 8.88
C GLU A 321 14.37 -6.30 7.71
N GLU A 322 14.80 -7.54 7.94
CA GLU A 322 14.62 -8.61 6.95
C GLU A 322 13.11 -8.87 6.73
N GLY A 323 12.72 -9.08 5.47
CA GLY A 323 11.32 -9.18 5.06
C GLY A 323 10.64 -7.84 4.75
N LEU A 324 11.31 -6.69 4.98
CA LEU A 324 10.75 -5.39 4.62
C LEU A 324 10.57 -5.27 3.11
N ARG A 325 9.34 -5.01 2.67
CA ARG A 325 9.02 -4.76 1.25
C ARG A 325 9.35 -3.34 0.84
N PHE A 326 9.72 -3.17 -0.42
CA PHE A 326 10.02 -1.87 -1.01
C PHE A 326 9.67 -1.82 -2.49
N ALA A 327 9.50 -0.61 -3.01
CA ALA A 327 9.35 -0.35 -4.44
C ALA A 327 10.57 0.38 -4.98
N ILE A 328 10.92 0.12 -6.25
CA ILE A 328 11.98 0.81 -6.97
C ILE A 328 11.33 1.73 -8.00
N ARG A 329 11.72 3.01 -8.03
CA ARG A 329 11.19 3.99 -8.98
C ARG A 329 12.28 4.77 -9.71
N GLU A 330 12.00 5.11 -10.96
CA GLU A 330 12.81 5.96 -11.82
C GLU A 330 11.92 6.82 -12.71
N GLY A 331 12.27 8.09 -12.93
CA GLY A 331 11.55 8.95 -13.88
C GLY A 331 10.05 9.07 -13.54
N GLY A 332 9.72 8.94 -12.25
CA GLY A 332 8.36 8.92 -11.76
C GLY A 332 7.59 7.61 -11.99
N ARG A 333 8.17 6.55 -12.56
CA ARG A 333 7.55 5.23 -12.78
C ARG A 333 8.05 4.21 -11.77
N THR A 334 7.23 3.23 -11.41
CA THR A 334 7.67 2.07 -10.64
C THR A 334 8.29 1.07 -11.59
N VAL A 335 9.54 0.69 -11.33
CA VAL A 335 10.35 -0.17 -12.20
C VAL A 335 10.67 -1.51 -11.56
N GLY A 336 10.46 -1.65 -10.26
CA GLY A 336 10.64 -2.91 -9.55
C GLY A 336 9.89 -2.96 -8.22
N ALA A 337 9.62 -4.17 -7.75
CA ALA A 337 9.09 -4.45 -6.42
C ALA A 337 10.00 -5.49 -5.76
N GLY A 338 10.39 -5.28 -4.51
CA GLY A 338 11.35 -6.13 -3.86
C GLY A 338 11.10 -6.33 -2.38
N VAL A 339 11.83 -7.27 -1.82
CA VAL A 339 11.85 -7.58 -0.39
C VAL A 339 13.29 -7.65 0.10
N VAL A 340 13.57 -7.05 1.25
CA VAL A 340 14.87 -7.15 1.93
C VAL A 340 15.06 -8.59 2.35
N ALA A 341 16.06 -9.27 1.79
CA ALA A 341 16.38 -10.66 2.08
C ALA A 341 17.35 -10.77 3.26
N LYS A 342 18.38 -9.92 3.30
CA LYS A 342 19.39 -9.92 4.37
C LYS A 342 20.03 -8.55 4.54
N ILE A 343 20.24 -8.13 5.79
CA ILE A 343 20.95 -6.89 6.11
C ILE A 343 22.46 -7.17 6.15
N LEU A 344 23.24 -6.31 5.49
CA LEU A 344 24.70 -6.42 5.42
C LEU A 344 25.39 -5.37 6.28
N LYS A 345 24.83 -4.15 6.36
CA LYS A 345 25.41 -3.03 7.09
C LYS A 345 24.37 -2.06 7.60
#